data_AF-A0A8C6UQE9-F1
#
_entry.id   AF-A0A8C6UQE9-F1
#
_cell.length_a   1.000
_cell.length_b   1.000
_cell.length_c   1.000
_cell.angle_alpha   90.00
_cell.angle_beta   90.00
_cell.angle_gamma   90.00
#
_symmetry.space_group_name_H-M   'P 1'
#
loop_
_entity.id
_entity.type
_entity.pdbx_description
1 polymer ?
#
loop_
_entity_poly.entity_id
_entity_poly.type
_entity_poly.pdbx_seq_one_letter_code
_entity_poly.pdbx_strand_id
1 'polypeptide(L)'
;KKELKNFCLNDLKWVAGQLQLKNTNILLKTKTMNDADFVQNVQKTMRSVIKDTGIRMSLEQMASIAHELGICVDEDRPECQKAKQNADAVTEQIEDIPRFKKEQLPRQGETWKKLTSLEKEEIRLKKVGSQNIDVYKARLRENKKDLRHKQNSYDISAAMACFINSLSGQSIERLYFLKWMRINLDNLSRKKLSGLREQYKEMSKKSDNKEVLKRIDVQLSDSSLGTENFIREMSQIYEASLTLSESDLSRKQFQHLPRLCAQLLLDGFPLELVDGDASNIPLRWVSDVLAQLNELVSPNNKILVVTVLGVQSTGKSTLLNTMFGVQFAVSSGRYIQSGLIKVSEDMKTNLNCDFLVIIDTEGLKSQELATLENSYEHDNELATLVVGLSDITIINIAMENSTEMKDILQIVVHAFLRMKEIGKKPKCQFVHQNVSDVSAHEKNLRDRKVLLQQLNEMTQAAAKMERKEKYKSFTDVMDYDPDSGNWYIPGLWNGSPPMAPVNAGYSEAVYELKENVIQLLEKSQEKQNKNIKEFVENICTG
;
A
#
# COMPACT_ATOMS: atom_id res chain seq x y z
N LYS A 1 29.49 24.21 -25.20
CA LYS A 1 28.40 23.97 -26.19
C LYS A 1 29.00 23.91 -27.60
N LYS A 2 29.49 22.74 -28.03
CA LYS A 2 29.80 22.48 -29.43
C LYS A 2 28.49 21.99 -30.06
N GLU A 3 27.80 22.87 -30.78
CA GLU A 3 26.67 22.47 -31.61
C GLU A 3 27.13 21.45 -32.66
N LEU A 4 26.32 20.41 -32.89
CA LEU A 4 26.44 19.49 -34.02
C LEU A 4 26.28 20.29 -35.33
N LYS A 5 27.38 20.90 -35.79
CA LYS A 5 27.52 21.41 -37.15
C LYS A 5 27.78 20.21 -38.06
N ASN A 6 26.72 19.71 -38.68
CA ASN A 6 26.63 19.43 -40.13
C ASN A 6 25.48 18.44 -40.37
N PHE A 7 24.25 18.95 -40.39
CA PHE A 7 23.20 18.25 -41.10
C PHE A 7 23.53 18.30 -42.61
N CYS A 8 23.95 17.16 -43.17
CA CYS A 8 24.27 17.03 -44.59
C CYS A 8 23.05 16.49 -45.34
N LEU A 9 22.53 17.26 -46.30
CA LEU A 9 21.40 16.84 -47.12
C LEU A 9 21.71 15.57 -47.93
N ASN A 10 22.97 15.35 -48.30
CA ASN A 10 23.38 14.16 -49.03
C ASN A 10 23.34 12.91 -48.14
N ASP A 11 23.69 13.04 -46.85
CA ASP A 11 23.60 11.93 -45.89
C ASP A 11 22.13 11.57 -45.65
N LEU A 12 21.24 12.56 -45.53
CA LEU A 12 19.80 12.31 -45.45
C LEU A 12 19.29 11.62 -46.72
N LYS A 13 19.66 12.09 -47.91
CA LYS A 13 19.25 11.46 -49.18
C LYS A 13 19.76 10.03 -49.30
N TRP A 14 20.99 9.77 -48.84
CA TRP A 14 21.58 8.44 -48.82
C TRP A 14 20.82 7.52 -47.85
N VAL A 15 20.60 7.93 -46.60
CA VAL A 15 19.82 7.17 -45.60
C VAL A 15 18.38 6.95 -46.09
N ALA A 16 17.73 7.98 -46.65
CA ALA A 16 16.38 7.88 -47.19
C ALA A 16 16.31 6.89 -48.37
N GLY A 17 17.35 6.84 -49.22
CA GLY A 17 17.46 5.85 -50.29
C GLY A 17 17.63 4.42 -49.75
N GLN A 18 18.51 4.22 -48.77
CA GLN A 18 18.75 2.90 -48.15
C GLN A 18 17.50 2.36 -47.44
N LEU A 19 16.78 3.22 -46.72
CA LEU A 19 15.56 2.88 -45.99
C LEU A 19 14.28 3.01 -46.82
N GLN A 20 14.40 3.34 -48.11
CA GLN A 20 13.27 3.57 -49.03
C GLN A 20 12.21 4.56 -48.51
N LEU A 21 12.66 5.60 -47.79
CA LEU A 21 11.80 6.62 -47.21
C LEU A 21 11.23 7.53 -48.31
N LYS A 22 9.92 7.76 -48.28
CA LYS A 22 9.25 8.75 -49.12
C LYS A 22 9.31 10.12 -48.45
N ASN A 23 9.03 11.20 -49.20
CA ASN A 23 8.92 12.54 -48.63
C ASN A 23 7.89 12.63 -47.49
N THR A 24 6.86 11.79 -47.52
CA THR A 24 5.85 11.67 -46.44
C THR A 24 6.41 11.08 -45.15
N ASN A 25 7.57 10.41 -45.19
CA ASN A 25 8.24 9.85 -44.01
C ASN A 25 9.26 10.82 -43.38
N ILE A 26 9.48 12.00 -43.97
CA ILE A 26 10.55 12.93 -43.56
C ILE A 26 9.94 14.26 -43.11
N LEU A 27 10.32 14.71 -41.90
CA LEU A 27 9.97 16.03 -41.38
C LEU A 27 11.23 16.90 -41.29
N LEU A 28 11.21 18.05 -41.97
CA LEU A 28 12.34 18.99 -42.00
C LEU A 28 11.92 20.31 -41.36
N LYS A 29 12.75 20.81 -40.44
CA LYS A 29 12.64 22.17 -39.91
C LYS A 29 13.46 23.11 -40.79
N THR A 30 12.79 23.99 -41.53
CA THR A 30 13.46 25.01 -42.36
C THR A 30 13.78 26.26 -41.53
N LYS A 31 14.69 27.10 -42.01
CA LYS A 31 15.06 28.37 -41.35
C LYS A 31 13.89 29.36 -41.22
N THR A 32 12.85 29.20 -42.05
CA THR A 32 11.65 30.06 -42.07
C THR A 32 10.54 29.55 -41.14
N MET A 33 10.70 28.38 -40.56
CA MET A 33 9.72 27.75 -39.67
C MET A 33 10.13 27.97 -38.22
N ASN A 34 9.25 28.57 -37.41
CA ASN A 34 9.51 28.70 -35.98
C ASN A 34 9.27 27.36 -35.25
N ASP A 35 9.70 27.29 -33.99
CA ASP A 35 9.65 26.08 -33.18
C ASP A 35 8.22 25.61 -32.94
N ALA A 36 7.29 26.53 -32.73
CA ALA A 36 5.88 26.23 -32.49
C ALA A 36 5.23 25.58 -33.72
N ASP A 37 5.44 26.14 -34.90
CA ASP A 37 4.93 25.63 -36.17
C ASP A 37 5.51 24.23 -36.45
N PHE A 38 6.82 24.04 -36.19
CA PHE A 38 7.46 22.75 -36.38
C PHE A 38 6.87 21.68 -35.46
N VAL A 39 6.66 22.01 -34.17
CA VAL A 39 6.01 21.11 -33.21
C VAL A 39 4.59 20.76 -33.65
N GLN A 40 3.81 21.74 -34.15
CA GLN A 40 2.48 21.45 -34.68
C GLN A 40 2.52 20.50 -35.88
N ASN A 41 3.50 20.66 -36.78
CA ASN A 41 3.67 19.77 -37.92
C ASN A 41 4.03 18.33 -37.48
N VAL A 42 4.96 18.18 -36.53
CA VAL A 42 5.30 16.89 -35.93
C VAL A 42 4.06 16.23 -35.31
N GLN A 43 3.31 16.99 -34.49
CA GLN A 43 2.09 16.48 -33.86
C GLN A 43 1.01 16.08 -34.88
N LYS A 44 0.86 16.83 -35.97
CA LYS A 44 -0.11 16.52 -37.04
C LYS A 44 0.29 15.24 -37.78
N THR A 45 1.55 15.11 -38.15
CA THR A 45 2.08 13.93 -38.85
C THR A 45 2.02 12.69 -37.97
N MET A 46 2.45 12.76 -36.70
CA MET A 46 2.29 11.66 -35.75
C MET A 46 0.83 11.24 -35.61
N ARG A 47 -0.10 12.20 -35.50
CA ARG A 47 -1.54 11.90 -35.45
C ARG A 47 -2.05 11.22 -36.73
N SER A 48 -1.55 11.58 -37.91
CA SER A 48 -1.89 10.88 -39.16
C SER A 48 -1.36 9.46 -39.15
N VAL A 49 -0.08 9.26 -38.83
CA VAL A 49 0.56 7.94 -38.79
C VAL A 49 -0.16 7.01 -37.82
N ILE A 50 -0.45 7.47 -36.60
CA ILE A 50 -1.16 6.69 -35.59
C ILE A 50 -2.62 6.41 -35.98
N LYS A 51 -3.26 7.29 -36.75
CA LYS A 51 -4.62 7.05 -37.29
C LYS A 51 -4.61 6.06 -38.45
N ASP A 52 -3.58 6.12 -39.29
CA ASP A 52 -3.43 5.31 -40.50
C ASP A 52 -2.84 3.91 -40.24
N THR A 53 -2.44 3.58 -39.01
CA THR A 53 -2.08 2.20 -38.66
C THR A 53 -3.33 1.31 -38.74
N GLY A 54 -3.49 0.62 -39.86
CA GLY A 54 -4.61 -0.31 -40.11
C GLY A 54 -4.61 -1.54 -39.20
N ILE A 55 -3.51 -1.80 -38.48
CA ILE A 55 -3.37 -2.94 -37.57
C ILE A 55 -3.36 -2.41 -36.14
N ARG A 56 -4.43 -2.68 -35.40
CA ARG A 56 -4.50 -2.53 -33.94
C ARG A 56 -4.66 -3.93 -33.36
N MET A 57 -3.78 -4.30 -32.44
CA MET A 57 -3.79 -5.59 -31.76
C MET A 57 -3.53 -5.39 -30.28
N SER A 58 -4.08 -6.28 -29.45
CA SER A 58 -3.73 -6.31 -28.04
C SER A 58 -2.30 -6.83 -27.85
N LEU A 59 -1.68 -6.52 -26.71
CA LEU A 59 -0.38 -7.10 -26.35
C LEU A 59 -0.43 -8.64 -26.33
N GLU A 60 -1.56 -9.21 -25.92
CA GLU A 60 -1.78 -10.67 -25.93
C GLU A 60 -1.74 -11.23 -27.37
N GLN A 61 -2.35 -10.53 -28.33
CA GLN A 61 -2.30 -10.91 -29.75
C GLN A 61 -0.91 -10.70 -30.36
N MET A 62 -0.08 -9.82 -29.78
CA MET A 62 1.31 -9.65 -30.20
C MET A 62 2.19 -10.84 -29.83
N ALA A 63 1.76 -11.74 -28.95
CA ALA A 63 2.55 -12.93 -28.58
C ALA A 63 2.91 -13.78 -29.81
N SER A 64 1.97 -13.99 -30.75
CA SER A 64 2.26 -14.76 -31.96
C SER A 64 3.34 -14.08 -32.83
N ILE A 65 3.30 -12.75 -32.91
CA ILE A 65 4.32 -11.97 -33.63
C ILE A 65 5.66 -12.01 -32.89
N ALA A 66 5.65 -11.94 -31.56
CA ALA A 66 6.85 -12.08 -30.75
C ALA A 66 7.54 -13.43 -31.07
N HIS A 67 6.76 -14.52 -31.20
CA HIS A 67 7.29 -15.83 -31.58
C HIS A 67 7.89 -15.82 -33.00
N GLU A 68 7.21 -15.22 -33.98
CA GLU A 68 7.72 -15.06 -35.34
C GLU A 68 9.04 -14.26 -35.39
N LEU A 69 9.21 -13.32 -34.46
CA LEU A 69 10.42 -12.50 -34.30
C LEU A 69 11.50 -13.17 -33.41
N GLY A 70 11.25 -14.37 -32.89
CA GLY A 70 12.18 -15.08 -32.00
C GLY A 70 12.30 -14.46 -30.60
N ILE A 71 11.31 -13.66 -30.20
CA ILE A 71 11.20 -13.05 -28.87
C ILE A 71 10.51 -14.06 -27.94
N CYS A 72 11.15 -14.36 -26.81
CA CYS A 72 10.56 -15.24 -25.80
C CYS A 72 9.36 -14.58 -25.10
N VAL A 73 8.30 -15.35 -24.88
CA VAL A 73 7.08 -14.94 -24.17
C VAL A 73 6.99 -15.71 -22.86
N ASP A 74 6.93 -15.00 -21.73
CA ASP A 74 6.93 -15.62 -20.40
C ASP A 74 5.64 -16.42 -20.13
N GLU A 75 4.54 -16.05 -20.77
CA GLU A 75 3.25 -16.73 -20.72
C GLU A 75 3.24 -18.13 -21.35
N ASP A 76 4.27 -18.50 -22.12
CA ASP A 76 4.40 -19.84 -22.69
C ASP A 76 4.90 -20.89 -21.69
N ARG A 77 5.43 -20.45 -20.54
CA ARG A 77 5.93 -21.37 -19.52
C ARG A 77 4.78 -22.21 -18.94
N PRO A 78 4.93 -23.54 -18.81
CA PRO A 78 3.87 -24.41 -18.28
C PRO A 78 3.34 -23.96 -16.92
N GLU A 79 4.22 -23.48 -16.04
CA GLU A 79 3.89 -22.97 -14.72
C GLU A 79 3.01 -21.71 -14.80
N CYS A 80 3.30 -20.82 -15.76
CA CYS A 80 2.53 -19.60 -15.99
C CYS A 80 1.15 -19.91 -16.59
N GLN A 81 1.09 -20.84 -17.56
CA GLN A 81 -0.18 -21.26 -18.18
C GLN A 81 -1.12 -21.94 -17.19
N LYS A 82 -0.61 -22.87 -16.38
CA LYS A 82 -1.38 -23.54 -15.33
C LYS A 82 -1.88 -22.54 -14.28
N ALA A 83 -1.01 -21.63 -13.84
CA ALA A 83 -1.37 -20.57 -12.91
C ALA A 83 -2.44 -19.63 -13.47
N LYS A 84 -2.35 -19.28 -14.76
CA LYS A 84 -3.36 -18.50 -15.48
C LYS A 84 -4.70 -19.21 -15.51
N GLN A 85 -4.74 -20.48 -15.90
CA GLN A 85 -5.97 -21.29 -15.93
C GLN A 85 -6.68 -21.31 -14.57
N ASN A 86 -5.93 -21.46 -13.48
CA ASN A 86 -6.50 -21.42 -12.13
C ASN A 86 -7.03 -20.03 -11.77
N ALA A 87 -6.32 -18.97 -12.13
CA ALA A 87 -6.78 -17.59 -11.90
C ALA A 87 -8.03 -17.26 -12.72
N ASP A 88 -8.09 -17.69 -13.97
CA ASP A 88 -9.25 -17.56 -14.85
C ASP A 88 -10.45 -18.33 -14.28
N ALA A 89 -10.24 -19.58 -13.82
CA ALA A 89 -11.29 -20.38 -13.19
C ALA A 89 -11.94 -19.71 -11.97
N VAL A 90 -11.18 -18.93 -11.19
CA VAL A 90 -11.73 -18.14 -10.07
C VAL A 90 -12.44 -16.88 -10.58
N THR A 91 -11.83 -16.18 -11.54
CA THR A 91 -12.26 -14.82 -11.92
C THR A 91 -13.37 -14.78 -12.96
N GLU A 92 -13.51 -15.80 -13.81
CA GLU A 92 -14.60 -15.92 -14.79
C GLU A 92 -15.98 -16.05 -14.13
N GLN A 93 -16.03 -16.54 -12.89
CA GLN A 93 -17.27 -16.65 -12.10
C GLN A 93 -17.77 -15.31 -11.55
N ILE A 94 -16.99 -14.23 -11.71
CA ILE A 94 -17.27 -12.91 -11.11
C ILE A 94 -18.11 -12.08 -12.08
N GLU A 95 -19.43 -12.27 -12.06
CA GLU A 95 -20.37 -11.43 -12.81
C GLU A 95 -20.69 -10.11 -12.07
N ASP A 96 -20.97 -10.24 -10.77
CA ASP A 96 -21.32 -9.15 -9.84
C ASP A 96 -20.46 -9.26 -8.58
N ILE A 97 -19.64 -8.25 -8.32
CA ILE A 97 -18.66 -8.26 -7.22
C ILE A 97 -19.33 -8.34 -5.85
N PRO A 98 -20.34 -7.50 -5.53
CA PRO A 98 -21.03 -7.58 -4.23
C PRO A 98 -21.68 -8.94 -3.97
N ARG A 99 -22.33 -9.54 -4.98
CA ARG A 99 -22.91 -10.89 -4.89
C ARG A 99 -21.82 -11.94 -4.72
N PHE A 100 -20.76 -11.88 -5.52
CA PHE A 100 -19.62 -12.79 -5.41
C PHE A 100 -19.02 -12.78 -4.01
N LYS A 101 -18.79 -11.61 -3.41
CA LYS A 101 -18.30 -11.50 -2.02
C LYS A 101 -19.24 -12.20 -1.02
N LYS A 102 -20.55 -12.00 -1.14
CA LYS A 102 -21.53 -12.61 -0.22
C LYS A 102 -21.59 -14.13 -0.34
N GLU A 103 -21.46 -14.67 -1.55
CA GLU A 103 -21.59 -16.10 -1.82
C GLU A 103 -20.27 -16.86 -1.66
N GLN A 104 -19.16 -16.28 -2.14
CA GLN A 104 -17.86 -16.95 -2.22
C GLN A 104 -16.91 -16.55 -1.08
N LEU A 105 -17.13 -15.41 -0.43
CA LEU A 105 -16.29 -14.87 0.65
C LEU A 105 -17.12 -14.47 1.90
N PRO A 106 -17.98 -15.37 2.43
CA PRO A 106 -19.00 -14.99 3.41
C PRO A 106 -18.45 -14.67 4.81
N ARG A 107 -17.29 -15.21 5.21
CA ARG A 107 -16.83 -15.12 6.61
C ARG A 107 -16.24 -13.76 6.95
N GLN A 108 -15.66 -13.05 5.99
CA GLN A 108 -15.13 -11.69 6.18
C GLN A 108 -16.20 -10.58 6.15
N GLY A 109 -17.47 -10.93 5.89
CA GLY A 109 -18.58 -9.97 5.77
C GLY A 109 -19.12 -9.46 7.11
N GLU A 110 -20.45 -9.31 7.18
CA GLU A 110 -21.14 -8.74 8.35
C GLU A 110 -20.88 -9.47 9.67
N THR A 111 -20.64 -10.79 9.62
CA THR A 111 -20.29 -11.57 10.81
C THR A 111 -18.97 -11.09 11.42
N TRP A 112 -17.96 -10.82 10.60
CA TRP A 112 -16.65 -10.35 11.04
C TRP A 112 -16.70 -8.92 11.59
N LYS A 113 -17.46 -8.02 10.94
CA LYS A 113 -17.68 -6.66 11.46
C LYS A 113 -18.32 -6.67 12.85
N LYS A 114 -19.30 -7.56 13.07
CA LYS A 114 -19.95 -7.75 14.40
C LYS A 114 -18.97 -8.32 15.43
N LEU A 115 -18.18 -9.33 15.06
CA LEU A 115 -17.14 -9.89 15.93
C LEU A 115 -16.16 -8.81 16.39
N THR A 116 -15.63 -8.03 15.45
CA THR A 116 -14.75 -6.90 15.74
C THR A 116 -15.39 -5.90 16.71
N SER A 117 -16.66 -5.53 16.48
CA SER A 117 -17.35 -4.59 17.37
C SER A 117 -17.46 -5.14 18.79
N LEU A 118 -17.65 -6.45 18.96
CA LEU A 118 -17.71 -7.09 20.27
C LEU A 118 -16.33 -7.18 20.93
N GLU A 119 -15.28 -7.44 20.16
CA GLU A 119 -13.89 -7.46 20.65
C GLU A 119 -13.47 -6.09 21.18
N LYS A 120 -13.76 -5.02 20.43
CA LYS A 120 -13.51 -3.64 20.88
C LYS A 120 -14.32 -3.30 22.13
N GLU A 121 -15.58 -3.71 22.20
CA GLU A 121 -16.43 -3.45 23.37
C GLU A 121 -15.97 -4.22 24.62
N GLU A 122 -15.46 -5.45 24.47
CA GLU A 122 -14.94 -6.23 25.61
C GLU A 122 -13.76 -5.54 26.30
N ILE A 123 -12.96 -4.79 25.53
CA ILE A 123 -11.81 -4.03 26.02
C ILE A 123 -12.23 -2.65 26.52
N ARG A 124 -12.98 -1.89 25.70
CA ARG A 124 -13.31 -0.49 25.96
C ARG A 124 -14.44 -0.29 26.97
N LEU A 125 -15.34 -1.27 27.10
CA LEU A 125 -16.49 -1.26 28.01
C LEU A 125 -17.36 0.03 27.92
N LYS A 126 -17.47 0.65 26.74
CA LYS A 126 -18.21 1.91 26.55
C LYS A 126 -19.71 1.77 26.83
N LYS A 127 -20.27 0.56 26.68
CA LYS A 127 -21.71 0.26 26.79
C LYS A 127 -22.07 -0.57 28.02
N VAL A 128 -21.18 -0.67 29.02
CA VAL A 128 -21.40 -1.47 30.25
C VAL A 128 -22.54 -0.92 31.13
N GLY A 129 -22.72 0.40 31.17
CA GLY A 129 -23.72 1.05 32.02
C GLY A 129 -23.51 0.73 33.51
N SER A 130 -24.58 0.33 34.20
CA SER A 130 -24.56 -0.11 35.61
C SER A 130 -24.41 -1.62 35.80
N GLN A 131 -24.18 -2.39 34.72
CA GLN A 131 -24.04 -3.84 34.80
C GLN A 131 -22.70 -4.23 35.46
N ASN A 132 -22.67 -5.39 36.11
CA ASN A 132 -21.42 -5.96 36.57
C ASN A 132 -20.50 -6.27 35.37
N ILE A 133 -19.23 -5.87 35.48
CA ILE A 133 -18.25 -5.95 34.39
C ILE A 133 -18.01 -7.40 33.95
N ASP A 134 -17.90 -8.33 34.89
CA ASP A 134 -17.61 -9.74 34.58
C ASP A 134 -18.80 -10.40 33.87
N VAL A 135 -20.02 -10.12 34.34
CA VAL A 135 -21.26 -10.59 33.69
C VAL A 135 -21.39 -10.01 32.28
N TYR A 136 -21.08 -8.72 32.11
CA TYR A 136 -21.10 -8.07 30.81
C TYR A 136 -20.10 -8.69 29.83
N LYS A 137 -18.84 -8.88 30.26
CA LYS A 137 -17.80 -9.53 29.45
C LYS A 137 -18.15 -10.97 29.10
N ALA A 138 -18.73 -11.73 30.04
CA ALA A 138 -19.18 -13.10 29.79
C ALA A 138 -20.22 -13.14 28.66
N ARG A 139 -21.23 -12.25 28.69
CA ARG A 139 -22.22 -12.14 27.60
C ARG A 139 -21.60 -11.78 26.26
N LEU A 140 -20.62 -10.86 26.24
CA LEU A 140 -19.91 -10.53 24.99
C LEU A 140 -19.16 -11.74 24.43
N ARG A 141 -18.50 -12.53 25.29
CA ARG A 141 -17.80 -13.75 24.89
C ARG A 141 -18.74 -14.81 24.32
N GLU A 142 -19.92 -14.97 24.92
CA GLU A 142 -20.96 -15.87 24.42
C GLU A 142 -21.44 -15.45 23.03
N ASN A 143 -21.78 -14.17 22.85
CA ASN A 143 -22.16 -13.63 21.54
C ASN A 143 -21.06 -13.82 20.48
N LYS A 144 -19.78 -13.65 20.85
CA LYS A 144 -18.66 -13.93 19.94
C LYS A 144 -18.59 -15.40 19.56
N LYS A 145 -18.83 -16.30 20.51
CA LYS A 145 -18.84 -17.75 20.27
C LYS A 145 -19.94 -18.13 19.27
N ASP A 146 -21.14 -17.56 19.40
CA ASP A 146 -22.23 -17.78 18.45
C ASP A 146 -21.89 -17.31 17.04
N LEU A 147 -21.25 -16.14 16.92
CA LEU A 147 -20.78 -15.64 15.62
C LEU A 147 -19.67 -16.51 15.02
N ARG A 148 -18.76 -17.07 15.82
CA ARG A 148 -17.75 -18.03 15.35
C ARG A 148 -18.39 -19.37 14.92
N HIS A 149 -19.41 -19.85 15.64
CA HIS A 149 -20.21 -20.99 15.20
C HIS A 149 -20.89 -20.72 13.85
N LYS A 150 -21.43 -19.52 13.65
CA LYS A 150 -21.97 -19.09 12.35
C LYS A 150 -20.91 -19.01 11.25
N GLN A 151 -19.67 -18.58 11.54
CA GLN A 151 -18.59 -18.62 10.54
C GLN A 151 -18.22 -20.07 10.18
N ASN A 152 -18.22 -20.98 11.15
CA ASN A 152 -17.92 -22.40 10.94
C ASN A 152 -19.05 -23.17 10.23
N SER A 153 -20.29 -22.67 10.25
CA SER A 153 -21.40 -23.35 9.56
C SER A 153 -21.36 -23.19 8.04
N TYR A 154 -20.53 -22.29 7.51
CA TYR A 154 -20.31 -22.20 6.07
C TYR A 154 -19.35 -23.31 5.63
N ASP A 155 -19.58 -23.88 4.46
CA ASP A 155 -18.60 -24.71 3.77
C ASP A 155 -17.50 -23.84 3.13
N ILE A 156 -16.41 -24.46 2.70
CA ILE A 156 -15.43 -23.78 1.84
C ILE A 156 -16.05 -23.57 0.45
N SER A 157 -15.99 -22.35 -0.04
CA SER A 157 -16.53 -22.02 -1.36
C SER A 157 -15.63 -22.57 -2.47
N ALA A 158 -16.18 -22.79 -3.67
CA ALA A 158 -15.41 -23.27 -4.82
C ALA A 158 -14.25 -22.31 -5.16
N ALA A 159 -14.49 -21.00 -5.09
CA ALA A 159 -13.46 -20.00 -5.29
C ALA A 159 -12.33 -20.09 -4.25
N MET A 160 -12.67 -20.23 -2.97
CA MET A 160 -11.66 -20.35 -1.91
C MET A 160 -10.90 -21.66 -1.94
N ALA A 161 -11.56 -22.77 -2.29
CA ALA A 161 -10.89 -24.04 -2.48
C ALA A 161 -9.87 -23.96 -3.63
N CYS A 162 -10.25 -23.38 -4.77
CA CYS A 162 -9.34 -23.16 -5.90
C CYS A 162 -8.19 -22.21 -5.53
N PHE A 163 -8.49 -21.13 -4.81
CA PHE A 163 -7.49 -20.16 -4.35
C PHE A 163 -6.45 -20.80 -3.43
N ILE A 164 -6.88 -21.50 -2.37
CA ILE A 164 -5.97 -22.15 -1.41
C ILE A 164 -5.15 -23.26 -2.09
N ASN A 165 -5.77 -24.05 -2.96
CA ASN A 165 -5.07 -25.09 -3.72
C ASN A 165 -3.99 -24.49 -4.65
N SER A 166 -4.30 -23.37 -5.31
CA SER A 166 -3.35 -22.69 -6.21
C SER A 166 -2.18 -22.07 -5.45
N LEU A 167 -2.43 -21.54 -4.25
CA LEU A 167 -1.37 -21.08 -3.35
C LEU A 167 -0.50 -22.24 -2.84
N SER A 168 -1.08 -23.42 -2.65
CA SER A 168 -0.34 -24.60 -2.17
C SER A 168 0.61 -25.20 -3.22
N GLY A 169 0.65 -24.63 -4.44
CA GLY A 169 1.58 -25.00 -5.51
C GLY A 169 3.05 -24.63 -5.25
N GLN A 170 3.89 -24.86 -6.25
CA GLN A 170 5.30 -24.47 -6.21
C GLN A 170 5.45 -22.93 -6.19
N SER A 171 6.55 -22.40 -5.65
CA SER A 171 6.77 -20.94 -5.47
C SER A 171 6.53 -20.15 -6.77
N ILE A 172 7.06 -20.61 -7.91
CA ILE A 172 6.88 -19.94 -9.21
C ILE A 172 5.42 -19.99 -9.70
N GLU A 173 4.75 -21.14 -9.60
CA GLU A 173 3.33 -21.27 -9.98
C GLU A 173 2.45 -20.35 -9.11
N ARG A 174 2.71 -20.28 -7.81
CA ARG A 174 2.02 -19.40 -6.86
C ARG A 174 2.20 -17.93 -7.21
N LEU A 175 3.43 -17.52 -7.53
CA LEU A 175 3.76 -16.16 -7.97
C LEU A 175 2.97 -15.77 -9.22
N TYR A 176 2.98 -16.62 -10.25
CA TYR A 176 2.19 -16.40 -11.46
C TYR A 176 0.69 -16.35 -11.17
N PHE A 177 0.18 -17.22 -10.30
CA PHE A 177 -1.25 -17.29 -9.98
C PHE A 177 -1.74 -15.99 -9.36
N LEU A 178 -1.02 -15.48 -8.35
CA LEU A 178 -1.36 -14.20 -7.72
C LEU A 178 -1.21 -13.02 -8.69
N LYS A 179 -0.22 -13.07 -9.60
CA LYS A 179 -0.07 -12.04 -10.63
C LYS A 179 -1.26 -12.02 -11.60
N TRP A 180 -1.70 -13.19 -12.07
CA TRP A 180 -2.88 -13.32 -12.94
C TRP A 180 -4.17 -12.92 -12.22
N MET A 181 -4.36 -13.37 -10.97
CA MET A 181 -5.48 -12.93 -10.14
C MET A 181 -5.56 -11.39 -10.07
N ARG A 182 -4.44 -10.72 -9.78
CA ARG A 182 -4.39 -9.26 -9.74
C ARG A 182 -4.75 -8.62 -11.08
N ILE A 183 -4.17 -9.10 -12.18
CA ILE A 183 -4.45 -8.59 -13.54
C ILE A 183 -5.95 -8.75 -13.87
N ASN A 184 -6.52 -9.92 -13.62
CA ASN A 184 -7.91 -10.22 -13.91
C ASN A 184 -8.88 -9.38 -13.08
N LEU A 185 -8.64 -9.27 -11.76
CA LEU A 185 -9.43 -8.44 -10.85
C LEU A 185 -9.34 -6.95 -11.19
N ASP A 186 -8.14 -6.45 -11.55
CA ASP A 186 -7.95 -5.07 -12.01
C ASP A 186 -8.69 -4.79 -13.33
N ASN A 187 -8.69 -5.74 -14.26
CA ASN A 187 -9.41 -5.66 -15.52
C ASN A 187 -10.93 -5.66 -15.30
N LEU A 188 -11.44 -6.52 -14.42
CA LEU A 188 -12.85 -6.56 -14.01
C LEU A 188 -13.27 -5.23 -13.36
N SER A 189 -12.47 -4.75 -12.41
CA SER A 189 -12.68 -3.48 -11.72
C SER A 189 -12.70 -2.31 -12.72
N ARG A 190 -11.77 -2.26 -13.68
CA ARG A 190 -11.75 -1.22 -14.72
C ARG A 190 -13.01 -1.25 -15.60
N LYS A 191 -13.50 -2.43 -15.97
CA LYS A 191 -14.72 -2.58 -16.78
C LYS A 191 -15.98 -2.17 -16.01
N LYS A 192 -16.10 -2.55 -14.73
CA LYS A 192 -17.32 -2.35 -13.93
C LYS A 192 -17.38 -0.99 -13.22
N LEU A 193 -16.23 -0.49 -12.71
CA LEU A 193 -16.18 0.75 -11.93
C LEU A 193 -16.01 2.01 -12.80
N SER A 194 -15.70 1.88 -14.09
CA SER A 194 -15.52 3.03 -15.00
C SER A 194 -16.76 3.93 -15.02
N GLY A 195 -17.95 3.34 -15.18
CA GLY A 195 -19.22 4.06 -15.17
C GLY A 195 -19.50 4.74 -13.84
N LEU A 196 -19.25 4.06 -12.71
CA LEU A 196 -19.43 4.64 -11.37
C LEU A 196 -18.47 5.82 -11.14
N ARG A 197 -17.21 5.71 -11.57
CA ARG A 197 -16.22 6.79 -11.47
C ARG A 197 -16.58 7.98 -12.36
N GLU A 198 -17.16 7.74 -13.53
CA GLU A 198 -17.62 8.81 -14.41
C GLU A 198 -18.83 9.53 -13.80
N GLN A 199 -19.81 8.79 -13.30
CA GLN A 199 -20.94 9.33 -12.53
C GLN A 199 -20.46 10.14 -11.33
N TYR A 200 -19.49 9.63 -10.57
CA TYR A 200 -18.88 10.37 -9.46
C TYR A 200 -18.30 11.72 -9.91
N LYS A 201 -17.49 11.72 -10.97
CA LYS A 201 -16.88 12.94 -11.53
C LYS A 201 -17.90 13.95 -12.04
N GLU A 202 -19.03 13.50 -12.58
CA GLU A 202 -20.09 14.39 -13.02
C GLU A 202 -20.85 14.99 -11.84
N MET A 203 -21.13 14.18 -10.83
CA MET A 203 -21.87 14.60 -9.65
C MET A 203 -21.03 15.48 -8.72
N SER A 204 -19.70 15.28 -8.67
CA SER A 204 -18.78 16.09 -7.86
C SER A 204 -18.64 17.53 -8.36
N LYS A 205 -18.98 17.80 -9.62
CA LYS A 205 -19.01 19.16 -10.19
C LYS A 205 -20.24 19.97 -9.77
N LYS A 206 -21.25 19.34 -9.17
CA LYS A 206 -22.50 19.97 -8.74
C LYS A 206 -22.51 20.09 -7.21
N SER A 207 -22.62 21.31 -6.67
CA SER A 207 -22.38 21.63 -5.26
C SER A 207 -23.32 20.94 -4.25
N ASP A 208 -24.50 20.49 -4.69
CA ASP A 208 -25.60 20.09 -3.79
C ASP A 208 -25.77 18.55 -3.63
N ASN A 209 -24.87 17.74 -4.19
CA ASN A 209 -25.06 16.28 -4.31
C ASN A 209 -24.33 15.43 -3.25
N LYS A 210 -24.03 15.96 -2.06
CA LYS A 210 -23.24 15.24 -1.03
C LYS A 210 -23.77 13.83 -0.69
N GLU A 211 -25.09 13.65 -0.61
CA GLU A 211 -25.68 12.33 -0.32
C GLU A 211 -25.54 11.35 -1.49
N VAL A 212 -25.64 11.84 -2.73
CA VAL A 212 -25.47 11.00 -3.92
C VAL A 212 -24.02 10.57 -4.06
N LEU A 213 -23.06 11.47 -3.81
CA LEU A 213 -21.64 11.13 -3.78
C LEU A 213 -21.34 10.05 -2.75
N LYS A 214 -21.88 10.16 -1.53
CA LYS A 214 -21.76 9.11 -0.50
C LYS A 214 -22.30 7.76 -0.98
N ARG A 215 -23.43 7.73 -1.68
CA ARG A 215 -23.98 6.47 -2.23
C ARG A 215 -23.08 5.87 -3.28
N ILE A 216 -22.53 6.69 -4.17
CA ILE A 216 -21.57 6.24 -5.20
C ILE A 216 -20.29 5.73 -4.55
N ASP A 217 -19.78 6.39 -3.50
CA ASP A 217 -18.60 5.95 -2.75
C ASP A 217 -18.82 4.58 -2.09
N VAL A 218 -19.99 4.36 -1.46
CA VAL A 218 -20.35 3.05 -0.92
C VAL A 218 -20.42 1.99 -2.02
N GLN A 219 -21.02 2.31 -3.17
CA GLN A 219 -21.06 1.38 -4.31
C GLN A 219 -19.68 1.06 -4.87
N LEU A 220 -18.79 2.05 -4.97
CA LEU A 220 -17.40 1.88 -5.40
C LEU A 220 -16.63 0.97 -4.43
N SER A 221 -16.79 1.19 -3.13
CA SER A 221 -16.21 0.36 -2.06
C SER A 221 -16.72 -1.08 -2.12
N ASP A 222 -18.04 -1.27 -2.16
CA ASP A 222 -18.65 -2.60 -2.19
C ASP A 222 -18.29 -3.39 -3.47
N SER A 223 -18.06 -2.66 -4.57
CA SER A 223 -17.68 -3.21 -5.87
C SER A 223 -16.17 -3.31 -6.08
N SER A 224 -15.35 -3.02 -5.07
CA SER A 224 -13.91 -3.29 -5.10
C SER A 224 -13.64 -4.77 -4.82
N LEU A 225 -12.69 -5.40 -5.49
CA LEU A 225 -12.29 -6.78 -5.18
C LEU A 225 -10.82 -6.97 -5.54
N GLY A 226 -10.02 -7.36 -4.56
CA GLY A 226 -8.60 -7.65 -4.74
C GLY A 226 -8.20 -8.97 -4.10
N THR A 227 -6.94 -9.36 -4.27
CA THR A 227 -6.38 -10.59 -3.68
C THR A 227 -6.42 -10.56 -2.15
N GLU A 228 -6.36 -9.37 -1.55
CA GLU A 228 -6.50 -9.14 -0.12
C GLU A 228 -7.83 -9.68 0.42
N ASN A 229 -8.93 -9.59 -0.33
CA ASN A 229 -10.21 -10.15 0.11
C ASN A 229 -10.14 -11.68 0.21
N PHE A 230 -9.45 -12.37 -0.71
CA PHE A 230 -9.30 -13.83 -0.62
C PHE A 230 -8.43 -14.23 0.57
N ILE A 231 -7.34 -13.49 0.83
CA ILE A 231 -6.48 -13.71 2.01
C ILE A 231 -7.25 -13.45 3.31
N ARG A 232 -8.11 -12.44 3.33
CA ARG A 232 -8.97 -12.12 4.49
C ARG A 232 -10.03 -13.19 4.75
N GLU A 233 -10.64 -13.77 3.70
CA GLU A 233 -11.51 -14.94 3.87
C GLU A 233 -10.73 -16.13 4.42
N MET A 234 -9.52 -16.39 3.87
CA MET A 234 -8.62 -17.45 4.35
C MET A 234 -8.27 -17.27 5.84
N SER A 235 -8.00 -16.04 6.27
CA SER A 235 -7.78 -15.67 7.68
C SER A 235 -9.00 -16.02 8.54
N GLN A 236 -10.21 -15.65 8.10
CA GLN A 236 -11.43 -15.93 8.87
C GLN A 236 -11.80 -17.42 8.88
N ILE A 237 -11.50 -18.17 7.82
CA ILE A 237 -11.62 -19.65 7.81
C ILE A 237 -10.73 -20.23 8.90
N TYR A 238 -9.46 -19.82 8.95
CA TYR A 238 -8.51 -20.28 9.95
C TYR A 238 -8.96 -19.93 11.37
N GLU A 239 -9.24 -18.65 11.66
CA GLU A 239 -9.60 -18.22 13.01
C GLU A 239 -10.92 -18.85 13.50
N ALA A 240 -11.92 -18.99 12.63
CA ALA A 240 -13.16 -19.67 13.00
C ALA A 240 -12.89 -21.13 13.38
N SER A 241 -12.03 -21.82 12.62
CA SER A 241 -11.70 -23.22 12.86
C SER A 241 -11.02 -23.47 14.22
N LEU A 242 -10.31 -22.48 14.76
CA LEU A 242 -9.67 -22.58 16.08
C LEU A 242 -10.67 -22.68 17.25
N THR A 243 -11.93 -22.30 17.03
CA THR A 243 -13.00 -22.46 18.05
C THR A 243 -13.58 -23.88 18.11
N LEU A 244 -13.23 -24.73 17.15
CA LEU A 244 -13.61 -26.15 17.13
C LEU A 244 -12.64 -26.99 17.98
N SER A 245 -13.06 -28.21 18.31
CA SER A 245 -12.21 -29.16 19.06
C SER A 245 -10.94 -29.50 18.27
N GLU A 246 -9.85 -29.83 18.96
CA GLU A 246 -8.58 -30.21 18.32
C GLU A 246 -8.70 -31.47 17.45
N SER A 247 -9.65 -32.34 17.78
CA SER A 247 -9.96 -33.54 17.00
C SER A 247 -10.77 -33.27 15.73
N ASP A 248 -11.41 -32.10 15.60
CA ASP A 248 -12.28 -31.75 14.47
C ASP A 248 -11.52 -31.76 13.14
N LEU A 249 -12.11 -32.39 12.13
CA LEU A 249 -11.51 -32.51 10.80
C LEU A 249 -11.33 -31.15 10.13
N SER A 250 -12.28 -30.23 10.31
CA SER A 250 -12.24 -28.89 9.72
C SER A 250 -11.08 -28.09 10.30
N ARG A 251 -10.86 -28.19 11.62
CA ARG A 251 -9.70 -27.54 12.26
C ARG A 251 -8.38 -28.07 11.71
N LYS A 252 -8.25 -29.40 11.59
CA LYS A 252 -7.04 -30.03 11.01
C LYS A 252 -6.82 -29.63 9.55
N GLN A 253 -7.90 -29.54 8.77
CA GLN A 253 -7.83 -29.14 7.36
C GLN A 253 -7.18 -27.76 7.19
N PHE A 254 -7.46 -26.81 8.08
CA PHE A 254 -7.03 -25.41 7.91
C PHE A 254 -5.77 -25.02 8.70
N GLN A 255 -5.16 -25.94 9.46
CA GLN A 255 -3.95 -25.66 10.26
C GLN A 255 -2.74 -25.19 9.44
N HIS A 256 -2.68 -25.53 8.14
CA HIS A 256 -1.56 -25.17 7.27
C HIS A 256 -1.64 -23.74 6.71
N LEU A 257 -2.79 -23.06 6.81
CA LEU A 257 -3.01 -21.75 6.19
C LEU A 257 -2.05 -20.65 6.68
N PRO A 258 -1.72 -20.54 7.98
CA PRO A 258 -0.75 -19.54 8.43
C PRO A 258 0.63 -19.75 7.82
N ARG A 259 1.08 -21.01 7.69
CA ARG A 259 2.36 -21.36 7.06
C ARG A 259 2.37 -21.00 5.58
N LEU A 260 1.26 -21.20 4.89
CA LEU A 260 1.10 -20.81 3.49
C LEU A 260 1.22 -19.30 3.29
N CYS A 261 0.61 -18.52 4.18
CA CYS A 261 0.70 -17.06 4.14
C CYS A 261 2.10 -16.57 4.54
N ALA A 262 2.80 -17.24 5.46
CA ALA A 262 4.19 -16.96 5.77
C ALA A 262 5.12 -17.17 4.56
N GLN A 263 4.87 -18.20 3.74
CA GLN A 263 5.58 -18.42 2.49
C GLN A 263 5.30 -17.32 1.47
N LEU A 264 4.06 -16.84 1.36
CA LEU A 264 3.72 -15.70 0.51
C LEU A 264 4.50 -14.44 0.90
N LEU A 265 4.64 -14.18 2.19
CA LEU A 265 5.41 -13.05 2.70
C LEU A 265 6.89 -13.18 2.33
N LEU A 266 7.46 -14.40 2.35
CA LEU A 266 8.83 -14.67 1.87
C LEU A 266 9.00 -14.52 0.35
N ASP A 267 7.95 -14.84 -0.43
CA ASP A 267 7.92 -14.62 -1.87
C ASP A 267 7.73 -13.12 -2.25
N GLY A 268 7.63 -12.23 -1.26
CA GLY A 268 7.51 -10.79 -1.45
C GLY A 268 6.07 -10.26 -1.58
N PHE A 269 5.07 -11.08 -1.27
CA PHE A 269 3.68 -10.61 -1.23
C PHE A 269 3.35 -9.92 0.09
N PRO A 270 2.73 -8.72 0.06
CA PRO A 270 2.33 -8.03 1.27
C PRO A 270 1.30 -8.83 2.09
N LEU A 271 1.47 -8.83 3.42
CA LEU A 271 0.51 -9.31 4.40
C LEU A 271 -0.34 -8.15 4.90
N GLU A 272 -1.66 -8.32 4.92
CA GLU A 272 -2.56 -7.39 5.59
C GLU A 272 -2.50 -7.60 7.12
N LEU A 273 -2.03 -6.58 7.85
CA LEU A 273 -1.98 -6.57 9.31
C LEU A 273 -3.29 -6.06 9.92
N VAL A 274 -3.87 -5.03 9.33
CA VAL A 274 -5.11 -4.40 9.80
C VAL A 274 -6.12 -4.45 8.67
N ASP A 275 -7.25 -5.13 8.90
CA ASP A 275 -8.42 -5.08 8.02
C ASP A 275 -9.17 -3.78 8.28
N GLY A 276 -9.09 -2.81 7.37
CA GLY A 276 -9.81 -1.54 7.53
C GLY A 276 -11.27 -1.57 7.09
N ASP A 277 -11.80 -2.65 6.51
CA ASP A 277 -13.25 -2.81 6.33
C ASP A 277 -13.96 -3.14 7.65
N ALA A 278 -13.30 -3.92 8.51
CA ALA A 278 -13.73 -4.14 9.89
C ALA A 278 -13.10 -3.14 10.88
N SER A 279 -12.00 -2.48 10.47
CA SER A 279 -11.11 -1.69 11.34
C SER A 279 -10.56 -2.53 12.50
N ASN A 280 -10.06 -3.74 12.23
CA ASN A 280 -9.55 -4.67 13.25
C ASN A 280 -8.27 -5.39 12.83
N ILE A 281 -7.55 -5.91 13.83
CA ILE A 281 -6.44 -6.84 13.63
C ILE A 281 -6.96 -8.25 13.91
N PRO A 282 -6.93 -9.19 12.94
CA PRO A 282 -7.16 -10.60 13.22
C PRO A 282 -5.92 -11.14 13.96
N LEU A 283 -5.86 -10.87 15.27
CA LEU A 283 -4.66 -11.05 16.10
C LEU A 283 -4.15 -12.49 16.08
N ARG A 284 -5.05 -13.49 16.05
CA ARG A 284 -4.63 -14.90 16.00
C ARG A 284 -4.01 -15.22 14.66
N TRP A 285 -4.66 -14.83 13.56
CA TRP A 285 -4.12 -14.99 12.22
C TRP A 285 -2.74 -14.35 12.06
N VAL A 286 -2.60 -13.06 12.39
CA VAL A 286 -1.33 -12.32 12.23
C VAL A 286 -0.23 -12.94 13.08
N SER A 287 -0.53 -13.30 14.34
CA SER A 287 0.44 -13.91 15.25
C SER A 287 0.91 -15.27 14.73
N ASP A 288 -0.01 -16.12 14.28
CA ASP A 288 0.32 -17.47 13.82
C ASP A 288 1.06 -17.45 12.48
N VAL A 289 0.76 -16.51 11.58
CA VAL A 289 1.51 -16.30 10.34
C VAL A 289 2.94 -15.88 10.64
N LEU A 290 3.14 -14.90 11.53
CA LEU A 290 4.47 -14.42 11.90
C LEU A 290 5.25 -15.45 12.72
N ALA A 291 4.58 -16.26 13.54
CA ALA A 291 5.20 -17.39 14.22
C ALA A 291 5.70 -18.44 13.22
N GLN A 292 4.88 -18.80 12.22
CA GLN A 292 5.30 -19.68 11.13
C GLN A 292 6.44 -19.07 10.30
N LEU A 293 6.42 -17.76 10.04
CA LEU A 293 7.53 -17.06 9.38
C LEU A 293 8.82 -17.20 10.20
N ASN A 294 8.75 -16.95 11.51
CA ASN A 294 9.88 -17.11 12.41
C ASN A 294 10.46 -18.53 12.37
N GLU A 295 9.63 -19.56 12.34
CA GLU A 295 10.06 -20.95 12.17
C GLU A 295 10.75 -21.19 10.82
N LEU A 296 10.20 -20.64 9.73
CA LEU A 296 10.74 -20.82 8.37
C LEU A 296 12.10 -20.16 8.17
N VAL A 297 12.39 -19.07 8.87
CA VAL A 297 13.64 -18.29 8.70
C VAL A 297 14.64 -18.48 9.85
N SER A 298 14.26 -19.16 10.92
CA SER A 298 15.14 -19.43 12.07
C SER A 298 16.45 -20.13 11.61
N PRO A 299 17.63 -19.70 12.10
CA PRO A 299 17.87 -18.70 13.14
C PRO A 299 17.98 -17.25 12.63
N ASN A 300 17.90 -17.02 11.31
CA ASN A 300 18.07 -15.71 10.68
C ASN A 300 16.76 -14.92 10.72
N ASN A 301 16.36 -14.45 11.90
CA ASN A 301 15.06 -13.84 12.14
C ASN A 301 15.13 -12.40 12.69
N LYS A 302 16.29 -11.75 12.58
CA LYS A 302 16.44 -10.34 13.01
C LYS A 302 15.76 -9.43 12.01
N ILE A 303 15.00 -8.47 12.51
CA ILE A 303 14.24 -7.55 11.66
C ILE A 303 14.48 -6.09 12.04
N LEU A 304 14.28 -5.21 11.06
CA LEU A 304 14.13 -3.78 11.25
C LEU A 304 12.86 -3.31 10.52
N VAL A 305 12.15 -2.36 11.10
CA VAL A 305 10.82 -1.95 10.65
C VAL A 305 10.84 -0.50 10.17
N VAL A 306 10.44 -0.29 8.90
CA VAL A 306 10.25 1.03 8.30
C VAL A 306 8.78 1.20 7.95
N THR A 307 8.15 2.24 8.48
CA THR A 307 6.73 2.53 8.25
C THR A 307 6.58 3.87 7.55
N VAL A 308 5.54 4.05 6.73
CA VAL A 308 5.10 5.37 6.25
C VAL A 308 3.78 5.78 6.87
N LEU A 309 3.61 7.05 7.24
CA LEU A 309 2.37 7.66 7.70
C LEU A 309 2.07 8.91 6.89
N GLY A 310 0.80 9.25 6.72
CA GLY A 310 0.39 10.45 6.01
C GLY A 310 -1.06 10.38 5.57
N VAL A 311 -1.60 11.53 5.16
CA VAL A 311 -3.00 11.62 4.70
C VAL A 311 -3.26 10.74 3.48
N GLN A 312 -4.53 10.43 3.25
CA GLN A 312 -4.96 9.65 2.09
C GLN A 312 -4.51 10.27 0.77
N SER A 313 -4.11 9.41 -0.18
CA SER A 313 -3.72 9.83 -1.54
C SER A 313 -2.49 10.76 -1.64
N THR A 314 -1.62 10.79 -0.63
CA THR A 314 -0.36 11.57 -0.65
C THR A 314 0.84 10.87 -1.33
N GLY A 315 0.65 9.67 -1.89
CA GLY A 315 1.71 8.93 -2.58
C GLY A 315 2.58 8.02 -1.68
N LYS A 316 2.09 7.65 -0.49
CA LYS A 316 2.79 6.77 0.47
C LYS A 316 3.26 5.43 -0.13
N SER A 317 2.33 4.63 -0.65
CA SER A 317 2.62 3.35 -1.27
C SER A 317 3.54 3.51 -2.48
N THR A 318 3.37 4.60 -3.25
CA THR A 318 4.25 4.92 -4.39
C THR A 318 5.68 5.21 -3.94
N LEU A 319 5.86 5.97 -2.86
CA LEU A 319 7.17 6.26 -2.26
C LEU A 319 7.85 4.96 -1.82
N LEU A 320 7.15 4.12 -1.05
CA LEU A 320 7.71 2.85 -0.56
C LEU A 320 8.02 1.86 -1.69
N ASN A 321 7.12 1.72 -2.66
CA ASN A 321 7.35 0.88 -3.84
C ASN A 321 8.59 1.35 -4.63
N THR A 322 8.81 2.66 -4.74
CA THR A 322 9.97 3.23 -5.43
C THR A 322 11.27 3.04 -4.62
N MET A 323 11.24 3.25 -3.30
CA MET A 323 12.41 3.09 -2.43
C MET A 323 12.86 1.62 -2.36
N PHE A 324 11.92 0.71 -2.15
CA PHE A 324 12.22 -0.65 -1.71
C PHE A 324 11.85 -1.74 -2.72
N GLY A 325 11.20 -1.41 -3.84
CA GLY A 325 10.78 -2.40 -4.83
C GLY A 325 9.63 -3.30 -4.36
N VAL A 326 8.98 -2.94 -3.26
CA VAL A 326 7.77 -3.60 -2.76
C VAL A 326 6.58 -3.37 -3.71
N GLN A 327 5.55 -4.22 -3.61
CA GLN A 327 4.41 -4.22 -4.53
C GLN A 327 3.08 -3.88 -3.84
N PHE A 328 3.09 -2.92 -2.90
CA PHE A 328 1.87 -2.46 -2.25
C PHE A 328 0.86 -1.96 -3.29
N ALA A 329 -0.42 -2.21 -3.02
CA ALA A 329 -1.47 -1.70 -3.88
C ALA A 329 -1.56 -0.18 -3.75
N VAL A 330 -1.45 0.54 -4.87
CA VAL A 330 -1.68 1.99 -4.91
C VAL A 330 -3.18 2.21 -5.05
N SER A 331 -3.91 2.02 -3.95
CA SER A 331 -5.36 2.20 -3.90
C SER A 331 -5.75 3.07 -2.71
N SER A 332 -7.00 3.52 -2.68
CA SER A 332 -7.60 4.20 -1.54
C SER A 332 -8.04 3.22 -0.45
N GLY A 333 -7.59 1.95 -0.50
CA GLY A 333 -7.96 0.90 0.43
C GLY A 333 -7.62 1.26 1.88
N ARG A 334 -8.49 0.80 2.77
CA ARG A 334 -8.38 0.99 4.22
C ARG A 334 -7.74 -0.26 4.79
N TYR A 335 -6.41 -0.31 4.85
CA TYR A 335 -5.69 -1.39 5.51
C TYR A 335 -4.23 -1.01 5.75
N ILE A 336 -3.58 -1.77 6.63
CA ILE A 336 -2.13 -1.70 6.84
C ILE A 336 -1.53 -2.96 6.25
N GLN A 337 -0.58 -2.78 5.32
CA GLN A 337 0.14 -3.88 4.68
C GLN A 337 1.59 -3.89 5.13
N SER A 338 2.12 -5.08 5.43
CA SER A 338 3.54 -5.30 5.64
C SER A 338 4.15 -6.10 4.50
N GLY A 339 5.25 -5.61 3.95
CA GLY A 339 6.12 -6.33 3.01
C GLY A 339 7.39 -6.75 3.72
N LEU A 340 7.93 -7.91 3.36
CA LEU A 340 9.17 -8.42 3.90
C LEU A 340 10.24 -8.43 2.81
N ILE A 341 11.41 -7.87 3.11
CA ILE A 341 12.55 -7.81 2.20
C ILE A 341 13.73 -8.51 2.86
N LYS A 342 14.24 -9.56 2.23
CA LYS A 342 15.48 -10.20 2.66
C LYS A 342 16.66 -9.27 2.39
N VAL A 343 17.44 -8.99 3.43
CA VAL A 343 18.66 -8.19 3.32
C VAL A 343 19.75 -9.03 2.63
N SER A 344 20.46 -8.44 1.67
CA SER A 344 21.58 -9.11 0.99
C SER A 344 22.72 -9.39 1.97
N GLU A 345 23.48 -10.47 1.77
CA GLU A 345 24.53 -10.88 2.71
C GLU A 345 25.55 -9.75 2.98
N ASP A 346 25.88 -8.96 1.96
CA ASP A 346 26.80 -7.82 2.07
C ASP A 346 26.27 -6.69 2.97
N MET A 347 24.94 -6.51 3.03
CA MET A 347 24.29 -5.48 3.85
C MET A 347 23.93 -5.98 5.24
N LYS A 348 23.87 -7.30 5.47
CA LYS A 348 23.54 -7.88 6.78
C LYS A 348 24.55 -7.50 7.84
N THR A 349 25.84 -7.44 7.49
CA THR A 349 26.88 -7.00 8.44
C THR A 349 26.70 -5.55 8.84
N ASN A 350 26.32 -4.70 7.88
CA ASN A 350 26.16 -3.27 8.09
C ASN A 350 24.88 -2.92 8.83
N LEU A 351 23.79 -3.66 8.60
CA LEU A 351 22.48 -3.44 9.24
C LEU A 351 22.26 -4.29 10.49
N ASN A 352 23.03 -5.36 10.69
CA ASN A 352 22.83 -6.39 11.73
C ASN A 352 21.37 -6.90 11.76
N CYS A 353 20.84 -7.18 10.57
CA CYS A 353 19.45 -7.50 10.34
C CYS A 353 19.32 -8.48 9.16
N ASP A 354 18.40 -9.45 9.25
CA ASP A 354 18.14 -10.43 8.19
C ASP A 354 17.03 -9.96 7.24
N PHE A 355 16.04 -9.22 7.77
CA PHE A 355 14.90 -8.74 6.98
C PHE A 355 14.47 -7.31 7.32
N LEU A 356 14.17 -6.51 6.30
CA LEU A 356 13.43 -5.27 6.45
C LEU A 356 11.93 -5.57 6.36
N VAL A 357 11.18 -5.17 7.39
CA VAL A 357 9.72 -5.12 7.35
C VAL A 357 9.30 -3.72 6.95
N ILE A 358 8.71 -3.58 5.78
CA ILE A 358 8.17 -2.31 5.29
C ILE A 358 6.67 -2.30 5.58
N ILE A 359 6.18 -1.26 6.25
CA ILE A 359 4.76 -1.13 6.59
C ILE A 359 4.17 0.07 5.83
N ASP A 360 3.24 -0.21 4.92
CA ASP A 360 2.39 0.80 4.30
C ASP A 360 1.08 0.92 5.10
N THR A 361 0.62 2.14 5.29
CA THR A 361 -0.54 2.42 6.15
C THR A 361 -1.69 3.02 5.36
N GLU A 362 -2.89 2.83 5.90
CA GLU A 362 -4.06 3.61 5.49
C GLU A 362 -3.77 5.12 5.55
N GLY A 363 -4.43 5.86 4.67
CA GLY A 363 -4.44 7.31 4.73
C GLY A 363 -5.19 7.85 5.94
N LEU A 364 -4.51 8.64 6.76
CA LEU A 364 -5.15 9.38 7.85
C LEU A 364 -6.20 10.36 7.29
N LYS A 365 -7.23 10.66 8.08
CA LYS A 365 -8.31 11.61 7.76
C LYS A 365 -9.00 11.34 6.43
N SER A 366 -9.36 10.08 6.14
CA SER A 366 -10.15 9.79 4.95
C SER A 366 -11.50 10.53 4.99
N GLN A 367 -11.87 11.15 3.87
CA GLN A 367 -13.12 11.95 3.77
C GLN A 367 -14.36 11.11 4.06
N GLU A 368 -14.27 9.81 3.82
CA GLU A 368 -15.27 8.79 4.12
C GLU A 368 -15.47 8.63 5.64
N LEU A 369 -14.39 8.61 6.43
CA LEU A 369 -14.43 8.49 7.89
C LEU A 369 -14.76 9.83 8.59
N ALA A 370 -14.49 10.98 7.97
CA ALA A 370 -14.78 12.30 8.56
C ALA A 370 -16.26 12.50 8.97
N THR A 371 -17.17 11.65 8.47
CA THR A 371 -18.60 11.65 8.80
C THR A 371 -18.99 10.74 9.97
N LEU A 372 -18.05 9.93 10.48
CA LEU A 372 -18.23 9.07 11.64
C LEU A 372 -17.76 9.79 12.91
N GLU A 373 -18.55 9.70 13.99
CA GLU A 373 -18.31 10.38 15.28
C GLU A 373 -16.95 10.05 15.95
N ASN A 374 -16.21 9.03 15.48
CA ASN A 374 -14.96 8.54 16.09
C ASN A 374 -13.75 8.49 15.14
N SER A 375 -13.76 9.17 13.99
CA SER A 375 -12.64 9.11 13.01
C SER A 375 -11.27 9.48 13.58
N TYR A 376 -11.21 10.52 14.41
CA TYR A 376 -9.98 10.93 15.08
C TYR A 376 -9.45 9.88 16.08
N GLU A 377 -10.33 9.08 16.71
CA GLU A 377 -9.89 8.01 17.61
C GLU A 377 -9.19 6.91 16.81
N HIS A 378 -9.75 6.54 15.66
CA HIS A 378 -9.17 5.54 14.77
C HIS A 378 -7.80 5.94 14.22
N ASP A 379 -7.66 7.17 13.72
CA ASP A 379 -6.39 7.70 13.19
C ASP A 379 -5.30 7.72 14.28
N ASN A 380 -5.67 8.09 15.51
CA ASN A 380 -4.73 8.08 16.64
C ASN A 380 -4.33 6.67 17.06
N GLU A 381 -5.26 5.71 17.07
CA GLU A 381 -4.97 4.30 17.35
C GLU A 381 -4.02 3.72 16.29
N LEU A 382 -4.32 3.96 15.02
CA LEU A 382 -3.49 3.52 13.90
C LEU A 382 -2.08 4.11 13.97
N ALA A 383 -1.98 5.42 14.15
CA ALA A 383 -0.68 6.09 14.26
C ALA A 383 0.12 5.59 15.48
N THR A 384 -0.54 5.40 16.63
CA THR A 384 0.10 4.87 17.84
C THR A 384 0.65 3.46 17.61
N LEU A 385 -0.14 2.57 16.99
CA LEU A 385 0.26 1.20 16.67
C LEU A 385 1.49 1.19 15.76
N VAL A 386 1.40 1.83 14.58
CA VAL A 386 2.46 1.70 13.57
C VAL A 386 3.76 2.38 14.00
N VAL A 387 3.68 3.52 14.70
CA VAL A 387 4.84 4.17 15.30
C VAL A 387 5.47 3.26 16.35
N GLY A 388 4.67 2.56 17.17
CA GLY A 388 5.16 1.66 18.20
C GLY A 388 5.84 0.39 17.68
N LEU A 389 5.49 -0.02 16.46
CA LEU A 389 6.10 -1.13 15.74
C LEU A 389 7.39 -0.73 15.01
N SER A 390 7.57 0.55 14.70
CA SER A 390 8.63 1.05 13.82
C SER A 390 9.99 1.23 14.49
N ASP A 391 11.05 1.04 13.72
CA ASP A 391 12.39 1.59 14.03
C ASP A 391 12.57 2.97 13.41
N ILE A 392 12.04 3.17 12.20
CA ILE A 392 11.93 4.48 11.53
C ILE A 392 10.51 4.66 10.98
N THR A 393 9.94 5.84 11.21
CA THR A 393 8.66 6.24 10.61
C THR A 393 8.86 7.37 9.61
N ILE A 394 8.38 7.23 8.38
CA ILE A 394 8.39 8.28 7.36
C ILE A 394 7.05 9.03 7.43
N ILE A 395 7.07 10.33 7.69
CA ILE A 395 5.87 11.17 7.70
C ILE A 395 5.75 11.86 6.34
N ASN A 396 4.87 11.34 5.50
CA ASN A 396 4.62 11.81 4.15
C ASN A 396 3.56 12.92 4.15
N ILE A 397 3.96 14.11 3.72
CA ILE A 397 3.15 15.33 3.69
C ILE A 397 3.01 15.76 2.23
N ALA A 398 1.78 15.87 1.73
CA ALA A 398 1.54 16.35 0.37
C ALA A 398 1.40 17.87 0.33
N MET A 399 2.15 18.51 -0.58
CA MET A 399 2.00 19.92 -0.94
C MET A 399 2.25 20.91 0.24
N GLU A 400 2.38 22.20 -0.04
CA GLU A 400 2.49 23.27 0.99
C GLU A 400 1.12 23.55 1.67
N ASN A 401 0.32 22.53 1.99
CA ASN A 401 -0.96 22.71 2.67
C ASN A 401 -0.76 22.76 4.19
N SER A 402 -0.71 23.98 4.74
CA SER A 402 -0.50 24.23 6.17
C SER A 402 -1.55 23.56 7.07
N THR A 403 -2.76 23.30 6.55
CA THR A 403 -3.85 22.72 7.34
C THR A 403 -3.65 21.21 7.49
N GLU A 404 -3.36 20.53 6.38
CA GLU A 404 -3.09 19.08 6.34
C GLU A 404 -1.84 18.73 7.16
N MET A 405 -0.81 19.57 7.06
CA MET A 405 0.38 19.46 7.88
C MET A 405 0.05 19.49 9.37
N LYS A 406 -0.69 20.52 9.85
CA LYS A 406 -1.05 20.62 11.27
C LYS A 406 -1.82 19.40 11.78
N ASP A 407 -2.72 18.92 10.94
CA ASP A 407 -3.61 17.82 11.22
C ASP A 407 -2.88 16.47 11.39
N ILE A 408 -1.98 16.13 10.47
CA ILE A 408 -1.13 14.92 10.57
C ILE A 408 -0.20 15.05 11.77
N LEU A 409 0.45 16.20 11.92
CA LEU A 409 1.44 16.43 12.96
C LEU A 409 0.82 16.27 14.36
N GLN A 410 -0.42 16.71 14.57
CA GLN A 410 -1.10 16.51 15.84
C GLN A 410 -1.25 15.01 16.18
N ILE A 411 -1.74 14.20 15.24
CA ILE A 411 -1.90 12.75 15.41
C ILE A 411 -0.55 12.08 15.70
N VAL A 412 0.46 12.44 14.93
CA VAL A 412 1.81 11.89 15.01
C VAL A 412 2.50 12.26 16.33
N VAL A 413 2.35 13.51 16.81
CA VAL A 413 2.88 13.97 18.10
C VAL A 413 2.25 13.20 19.26
N HIS A 414 0.94 12.94 19.23
CA HIS A 414 0.27 12.09 20.22
C HIS A 414 0.86 10.67 20.23
N ALA A 415 1.05 10.07 19.06
CA ALA A 415 1.68 8.75 18.96
C ALA A 415 3.10 8.74 19.55
N PHE A 416 3.94 9.74 19.25
CA PHE A 416 5.29 9.83 19.79
C PHE A 416 5.32 10.04 21.30
N LEU A 417 4.43 10.88 21.84
CA LEU A 417 4.33 11.13 23.27
C LEU A 417 3.98 9.83 24.03
N ARG A 418 3.03 9.05 23.50
CA ARG A 418 2.66 7.74 24.05
C ARG A 418 3.81 6.74 23.99
N MET A 419 4.55 6.71 22.86
CA MET A 419 5.73 5.85 22.74
C MET A 419 6.83 6.22 23.74
N LYS A 420 7.01 7.52 24.00
CA LYS A 420 7.97 8.02 24.97
C LYS A 420 7.65 7.56 26.39
N GLU A 421 6.35 7.52 26.76
CA GLU A 421 5.91 7.06 28.08
C GLU A 421 6.19 5.57 28.33
N ILE A 422 6.19 4.74 27.28
CA ILE A 422 6.60 3.33 27.37
C ILE A 422 8.11 3.13 27.16
N GLY A 423 8.90 4.21 27.20
CA GLY A 423 10.36 4.17 27.12
C GLY A 423 10.94 4.02 25.71
N LYS A 424 10.11 4.00 24.66
CA LYS A 424 10.57 3.98 23.26
C LYS A 424 10.89 5.41 22.80
N LYS A 425 12.01 5.62 22.10
CA LYS A 425 12.32 6.91 21.47
C LYS A 425 12.15 6.76 19.95
N PRO A 426 11.01 7.14 19.38
CA PRO A 426 10.75 6.98 17.95
C PRO A 426 11.69 7.86 17.12
N LYS A 427 12.04 7.39 15.92
CA LYS A 427 12.79 8.14 14.90
C LYS A 427 11.91 8.36 13.69
N CYS A 428 11.93 9.55 13.10
CA CYS A 428 11.22 9.81 11.85
C CYS A 428 12.00 10.62 10.84
N GLN A 429 11.45 10.63 9.62
CA GLN A 429 11.84 11.50 8.52
C GLN A 429 10.58 12.17 7.96
N PHE A 430 10.57 13.48 7.81
CA PHE A 430 9.49 14.21 7.15
C PHE A 430 9.77 14.29 5.66
N VAL A 431 8.79 13.88 4.85
CA VAL A 431 8.89 13.87 3.39
C VAL A 431 7.80 14.77 2.82
N HIS A 432 8.22 15.86 2.18
CA HIS A 432 7.36 16.82 1.52
C HIS A 432 7.26 16.46 0.04
N GLN A 433 6.09 16.03 -0.43
CA GLN A 433 5.85 15.60 -1.80
C GLN A 433 5.44 16.77 -2.70
N ASN A 434 5.78 16.65 -4.00
CA ASN A 434 5.43 17.60 -5.07
C ASN A 434 6.03 19.01 -4.89
N VAL A 435 7.27 19.09 -4.41
CA VAL A 435 8.00 20.36 -4.23
C VAL A 435 8.65 20.79 -5.54
N SER A 436 8.52 22.05 -5.93
CA SER A 436 9.15 22.56 -7.16
C SER A 436 10.66 22.79 -7.00
N ASP A 437 11.47 22.32 -7.97
CA ASP A 437 12.95 22.40 -7.96
C ASP A 437 13.51 23.82 -7.75
N VAL A 438 12.77 24.86 -8.17
CA VAL A 438 13.24 26.26 -8.17
C VAL A 438 13.31 26.86 -6.75
N SER A 439 12.74 26.20 -5.74
CA SER A 439 12.67 26.71 -4.34
C SER A 439 13.51 25.92 -3.32
N ALA A 440 14.21 24.88 -3.74
CA ALA A 440 14.64 23.78 -2.86
C ALA A 440 15.85 24.06 -1.95
N HIS A 441 16.47 25.24 -1.93
CA HIS A 441 17.65 25.48 -1.07
C HIS A 441 17.49 26.67 -0.10
N GLU A 442 17.00 27.82 -0.57
CA GLU A 442 16.82 29.00 0.30
C GLU A 442 15.47 29.04 1.05
N LYS A 443 14.38 28.47 0.51
CA LYS A 443 13.11 28.38 1.25
C LYS A 443 13.18 27.38 2.42
N ASN A 444 14.00 26.33 2.28
CA ASN A 444 14.11 25.23 3.23
C ASN A 444 14.51 25.66 4.65
N LEU A 445 15.43 26.60 4.83
CA LEU A 445 15.89 27.02 6.17
C LEU A 445 14.78 27.71 6.98
N ARG A 446 13.97 28.54 6.32
CA ARG A 446 12.84 29.23 6.97
C ARG A 446 11.71 28.25 7.27
N ASP A 447 11.41 27.38 6.32
CA ASP A 447 10.34 26.40 6.44
C ASP A 447 10.65 25.35 7.52
N ARG A 448 11.92 24.93 7.68
CA ARG A 448 12.38 24.05 8.77
C ARG A 448 12.16 24.67 10.15
N LYS A 449 12.49 25.95 10.33
CA LYS A 449 12.28 26.66 11.60
C LYS A 449 10.79 26.80 11.92
N VAL A 450 9.97 27.10 10.92
CA VAL A 450 8.51 27.19 11.08
C VAL A 450 7.93 25.83 11.46
N LEU A 451 8.36 24.75 10.79
CA LEU A 451 7.94 23.39 11.11
C LEU A 451 8.29 22.99 12.54
N LEU A 452 9.55 23.20 12.96
CA LEU A 452 9.98 22.90 14.33
C LEU A 452 9.17 23.69 15.38
N GLN A 453 8.88 24.97 15.11
CA GLN A 453 8.05 25.78 15.99
C GLN A 453 6.63 25.21 16.11
N GLN A 454 6.02 24.82 15.00
CA GLN A 454 4.70 24.18 14.99
C GLN A 454 4.70 22.84 15.73
N LEU A 455 5.74 22.02 15.54
CA LEU A 455 5.92 20.76 16.27
C LEU A 455 6.02 20.99 17.78
N ASN A 456 6.74 22.01 18.22
CA ASN A 456 6.85 22.37 19.64
C ASN A 456 5.50 22.79 20.22
N GLU A 457 4.74 23.63 19.51
CA GLU A 457 3.40 24.07 19.92
C GLU A 457 2.43 22.89 20.05
N MET A 458 2.42 21.99 19.07
CA MET A 458 1.60 20.78 19.11
C MET A 458 2.02 19.83 20.22
N THR A 459 3.33 19.70 20.48
CA THR A 459 3.84 18.88 21.59
C THR A 459 3.34 19.40 22.93
N GLN A 460 3.36 20.72 23.14
CA GLN A 460 2.83 21.32 24.37
C GLN A 460 1.32 21.11 24.49
N ALA A 461 0.56 21.24 23.39
CA ALA A 461 -0.87 21.00 23.41
C ALA A 461 -1.21 19.53 23.72
N ALA A 462 -0.57 18.59 23.03
CA ALA A 462 -0.73 17.15 23.26
C ALA A 462 -0.33 16.76 24.69
N ALA A 463 0.80 17.29 25.19
CA ALA A 463 1.26 17.07 26.55
C ALA A 463 0.25 17.55 27.60
N LYS A 464 -0.38 18.72 27.39
CA LYS A 464 -1.46 19.20 28.28
C LYS A 464 -2.67 18.28 28.25
N MET A 465 -3.11 17.87 27.05
CA MET A 465 -4.27 16.97 26.89
C MET A 465 -4.04 15.61 27.55
N GLU A 466 -2.83 15.06 27.48
CA GLU A 466 -2.48 13.77 28.11
C GLU A 466 -2.00 13.90 29.56
N ARG A 467 -2.04 15.11 30.16
CA ARG A 467 -1.57 15.41 31.53
C ARG A 467 -0.08 15.07 31.74
N LYS A 468 0.75 15.34 30.74
CA LYS A 468 2.21 15.09 30.67
C LYS A 468 3.01 16.37 30.42
N GLU A 469 2.73 17.44 31.15
CA GLU A 469 3.30 18.80 30.94
C GLU A 469 4.84 18.90 31.11
N LYS A 470 5.51 17.79 31.48
CA LYS A 470 6.97 17.68 31.47
C LYS A 470 7.58 17.81 30.07
N TYR A 471 6.83 17.48 29.02
CA TYR A 471 7.28 17.62 27.62
C TYR A 471 6.91 19.01 27.08
N LYS A 472 7.91 19.78 26.66
CA LYS A 472 7.76 21.17 26.21
C LYS A 472 8.26 21.41 24.78
N SER A 473 9.11 20.52 24.27
CA SER A 473 9.67 20.57 22.93
C SER A 473 9.46 19.23 22.21
N PHE A 474 9.38 19.26 20.89
CA PHE A 474 9.28 18.06 20.07
C PHE A 474 10.48 17.12 20.24
N THR A 475 11.67 17.70 20.45
CA THR A 475 12.90 16.96 20.76
C THR A 475 12.86 16.23 22.12
N ASP A 476 11.91 16.55 23.01
CA ASP A 476 11.72 15.81 24.25
C ASP A 476 11.06 14.43 24.00
N VAL A 477 10.19 14.35 22.99
CA VAL A 477 9.44 13.14 22.64
C VAL A 477 10.10 12.32 21.52
N MET A 478 10.92 12.96 20.68
CA MET A 478 11.53 12.34 19.51
C MET A 478 13.00 12.73 19.32
N ASP A 479 13.78 11.84 18.69
CA ASP A 479 15.10 12.16 18.15
C ASP A 479 14.98 12.84 16.78
N TYR A 480 14.90 14.18 16.74
CA TYR A 480 14.69 14.95 15.53
C TYR A 480 15.82 15.96 15.28
N ASP A 481 16.35 15.95 14.06
CA ASP A 481 17.29 16.93 13.55
C ASP A 481 16.62 17.72 12.40
N PRO A 482 16.38 19.04 12.55
CA PRO A 482 15.80 19.86 11.48
C PRO A 482 16.63 19.90 10.20
N ASP A 483 17.95 19.69 10.26
CA ASP A 483 18.82 19.78 9.11
C ASP A 483 18.87 18.50 8.29
N SER A 484 18.74 17.34 8.95
CA SER A 484 18.77 16.01 8.30
C SER A 484 17.43 15.28 8.28
N GLY A 485 16.39 15.80 8.94
CA GLY A 485 15.11 15.13 9.13
C GLY A 485 14.01 15.53 8.16
N ASN A 486 14.30 16.40 7.18
CA ASN A 486 13.31 16.92 6.23
C ASN A 486 13.78 16.72 4.78
N TRP A 487 12.94 16.09 3.98
CA TRP A 487 13.16 15.74 2.58
C TRP A 487 12.12 16.40 1.69
N TYR A 488 12.55 16.95 0.56
CA TYR A 488 11.69 17.63 -0.39
C TYR A 488 11.78 16.88 -1.72
N ILE A 489 10.72 16.16 -2.06
CA ILE A 489 10.67 15.28 -3.24
C ILE A 489 9.85 15.96 -4.33
N PRO A 490 10.36 16.06 -5.56
CA PRO A 490 9.63 16.68 -6.67
C PRO A 490 8.42 15.82 -7.09
N GLY A 491 7.59 16.32 -8.00
CA GLY A 491 6.44 15.53 -8.47
C GLY A 491 6.87 14.31 -9.29
N LEU A 492 6.15 13.19 -9.16
CA LEU A 492 6.44 11.94 -9.90
C LEU A 492 6.39 12.11 -11.43
N TRP A 493 5.51 12.98 -11.93
CA TRP A 493 5.26 13.15 -13.35
C TRP A 493 5.69 14.54 -13.82
N ASN A 494 6.36 14.60 -14.98
CA ASN A 494 6.67 15.87 -15.68
C ASN A 494 5.45 16.36 -16.50
N GLY A 495 4.30 16.50 -15.85
CA GLY A 495 3.04 16.92 -16.45
C GLY A 495 1.84 16.07 -16.02
N SER A 496 0.78 16.09 -16.84
CA SER A 496 -0.47 15.37 -16.54
C SER A 496 -0.47 13.95 -17.14
N PRO A 497 -0.62 12.89 -16.33
CA PRO A 497 -0.87 11.52 -16.82
C PRO A 497 -2.08 11.45 -17.76
N PRO A 498 -2.17 10.43 -18.65
CA PRO A 498 -1.36 9.22 -18.69
C PRO A 498 -0.09 9.31 -19.55
N MET A 499 0.08 10.36 -20.35
CA MET A 499 1.21 10.47 -21.29
C MET A 499 2.41 11.25 -20.72
N ALA A 500 2.32 11.73 -19.48
CA ALA A 500 3.43 12.42 -18.83
C ALA A 500 4.58 11.43 -18.54
N PRO A 501 5.84 11.78 -18.84
CA PRO A 501 6.98 10.94 -18.47
C PRO A 501 7.24 11.04 -16.96
N VAL A 502 7.84 9.98 -16.41
CA VAL A 502 8.32 9.98 -15.02
C VAL A 502 9.42 11.03 -14.86
N ASN A 503 9.39 11.76 -13.75
CA ASN A 503 10.40 12.73 -13.39
C ASN A 503 11.64 12.02 -12.82
N ALA A 504 12.79 12.14 -13.49
CA ALA A 504 14.05 11.56 -13.01
C ALA A 504 14.46 12.11 -11.64
N GLY A 505 14.19 13.39 -11.36
CA GLY A 505 14.48 14.00 -10.06
C GLY A 505 13.68 13.38 -8.91
N TYR A 506 12.51 12.80 -9.19
CA TYR A 506 11.76 12.02 -8.19
C TYR A 506 12.56 10.78 -7.79
N SER A 507 13.02 10.00 -8.77
CA SER A 507 13.78 8.79 -8.53
C SER A 507 15.10 9.05 -7.82
N GLU A 508 15.81 10.12 -8.18
CA GLU A 508 17.06 10.54 -7.53
C GLU A 508 16.82 10.93 -6.06
N ALA A 509 15.85 11.81 -5.79
CA ALA A 509 15.52 12.23 -4.42
C ALA A 509 15.04 11.06 -3.53
N VAL A 510 14.25 10.14 -4.10
CA VAL A 510 13.79 8.95 -3.39
C VAL A 510 14.95 7.99 -3.08
N TYR A 511 15.91 7.88 -3.99
CA TYR A 511 17.13 7.08 -3.77
C TYR A 511 17.98 7.68 -2.65
N GLU A 512 18.19 9.01 -2.63
CA GLU A 512 18.92 9.68 -1.54
C GLU A 512 18.23 9.52 -0.18
N LEU A 513 16.90 9.63 -0.14
CA LEU A 513 16.12 9.36 1.06
C LEU A 513 16.30 7.92 1.54
N LYS A 514 16.30 6.94 0.62
CA LYS A 514 16.55 5.53 0.96
C LYS A 514 17.92 5.34 1.59
N GLU A 515 18.97 5.88 0.98
CA GLU A 515 20.34 5.81 1.53
C GLU A 515 20.40 6.40 2.94
N ASN A 516 19.75 7.54 3.18
CA ASN A 516 19.67 8.13 4.51
C ASN A 516 18.92 7.25 5.52
N VAL A 517 17.77 6.69 5.15
CA VAL A 517 17.01 5.77 6.00
C VAL A 517 17.86 4.55 6.37
N ILE A 518 18.59 3.97 5.42
CA ILE A 518 19.52 2.87 5.69
C ILE A 518 20.62 3.30 6.67
N GLN A 519 21.28 4.44 6.46
CA GLN A 519 22.30 4.96 7.38
C GLN A 519 21.75 5.21 8.80
N LEU A 520 20.50 5.68 8.92
CA LEU A 520 19.85 5.87 10.22
C LEU A 520 19.59 4.53 10.92
N LEU A 521 19.23 3.49 10.17
CA LEU A 521 19.09 2.13 10.71
C LEU A 521 20.44 1.58 11.18
N GLU A 522 21.52 1.76 10.41
CA GLU A 522 22.88 1.36 10.79
C GLU A 522 23.33 2.03 12.10
N LYS A 523 23.09 3.34 12.26
CA LYS A 523 23.42 4.06 13.51
C LYS A 523 22.56 3.66 14.70
N SER A 524 21.42 3.00 14.48
CA SER A 524 20.48 2.60 15.53
C SER A 524 20.86 1.28 16.21
N GLN A 525 21.94 0.64 15.77
CA GLN A 525 22.40 -0.68 16.22
C GLN A 525 22.66 -0.83 17.71
N GLU A 526 22.92 0.26 18.42
CA GLU A 526 23.30 0.19 19.83
C GLU A 526 22.15 -0.20 20.78
N LYS A 527 20.88 -0.33 20.33
CA LYS A 527 19.74 -0.36 21.27
C LYS A 527 18.71 -1.48 21.24
N GLN A 528 18.62 -2.39 20.25
CA GLN A 528 17.84 -3.66 20.37
C GLN A 528 17.88 -4.48 19.07
N ASN A 529 18.32 -5.75 19.15
CA ASN A 529 18.16 -6.72 18.06
C ASN A 529 16.75 -7.29 18.08
N LYS A 530 15.77 -6.54 17.55
CA LYS A 530 14.40 -7.05 17.43
C LYS A 530 14.37 -8.25 16.50
N ASN A 531 13.66 -9.29 16.91
CA ASN A 531 13.38 -10.46 16.08
C ASN A 531 11.87 -10.57 15.80
N ILE A 532 11.49 -11.48 14.90
CA ILE A 532 10.08 -11.68 14.51
C ILE A 532 9.20 -12.02 15.71
N LYS A 533 9.70 -12.77 16.70
CA LYS A 533 8.93 -13.12 17.89
C LYS A 533 8.61 -11.89 18.75
N GLU A 534 9.61 -11.05 19.00
CA GLU A 534 9.40 -9.77 19.71
C GLU A 534 8.46 -8.84 18.94
N PHE A 535 8.50 -8.86 17.61
CA PHE A 535 7.57 -8.11 16.77
C PHE A 535 6.12 -8.56 16.95
N VAL A 536 5.86 -9.88 17.01
CA VAL A 536 4.54 -10.44 17.33
C VAL A 536 4.07 -10.00 18.70
N GLU A 537 4.93 -10.09 19.72
CA GLU A 537 4.61 -9.67 21.08
C GLU A 537 4.22 -8.17 21.11
N ASN A 538 4.96 -7.32 20.40
CA ASN A 538 4.63 -5.89 20.28
C ASN A 538 3.26 -5.67 19.62
N ILE A 539 2.90 -6.42 18.56
CA ILE A 539 1.57 -6.34 17.92
C ILE A 539 0.46 -6.79 18.88
N CYS A 540 0.70 -7.83 19.68
CA CYS A 540 -0.31 -8.32 20.63
C CYS A 540 -0.51 -7.40 21.84
N THR A 541 0.51 -6.64 22.22
CA THR A 541 0.47 -5.73 23.38
C THR A 541 0.04 -4.30 23.04
N GLY A 542 0.24 -3.87 21.79
CA GLY A 542 -0.16 -2.57 21.28
C GLY A 542 -1.65 -2.53 20.94
#